data_AF-A0AAD8FAD2-F1
#
_entry.id   AF-A0AAD8FAD2-F1
#
_cell.length_a   1.000
_cell.length_b   1.000
_cell.length_c   1.000
_cell.angle_alpha   90.00
_cell.angle_beta   90.00
_cell.angle_gamma   90.00
#
_symmetry.space_group_name_H-M   'P 1'
#
loop_
_entity.id
_entity.type
_entity.pdbx_description
1 polymer ?
#
loop_
_entity_poly.entity_id
_entity_poly.type
_entity_poly.pdbx_seq_one_letter_code
_entity_poly.pdbx_strand_id
1 'polypeptide(L)'
;EMKSVDFSYYESFETSKNEPYTWFYNLPKEQRERPVISEDVAFLGYCLGNHWRNVILSIGLGFGEIEIAEADYKSANGDAVHVPTQLLMKWIQRDGSKATFATLIDKFKIFEKVNPGFINWDDIKTIFTRNQ
;
A
#
# COMPACT_ATOMS: atom_id res chain seq x y z
N GLU A 1 6.79 -6.66 -33.95
CA GLU A 1 6.22 -7.73 -33.10
C GLU A 1 6.55 -7.41 -31.63
N MET A 2 5.54 -7.09 -30.81
CA MET A 2 5.73 -6.90 -29.37
C MET A 2 5.81 -8.29 -28.73
N LYS A 3 6.97 -8.63 -28.15
CA LYS A 3 7.12 -9.85 -27.35
C LYS A 3 6.20 -9.75 -26.13
N SER A 4 5.28 -10.70 -25.98
CA SER A 4 4.47 -10.85 -24.77
C SER A 4 5.41 -11.03 -23.58
N VAL A 5 5.31 -10.13 -22.61
CA VAL A 5 6.00 -10.30 -21.32
C VAL A 5 5.31 -11.44 -20.60
N ASP A 6 6.04 -12.54 -20.40
CA ASP A 6 5.57 -13.68 -19.64
C ASP A 6 5.68 -13.36 -18.14
N PHE A 7 4.52 -13.11 -17.52
CA PHE A 7 4.41 -12.83 -16.09
C PHE A 7 4.39 -14.08 -15.22
N SER A 8 4.52 -15.29 -15.80
CA SER A 8 4.50 -16.56 -15.05
C SER A 8 5.66 -16.67 -14.03
N TYR A 9 6.73 -15.88 -14.19
CA TYR A 9 7.81 -15.77 -13.19
C TYR A 9 7.31 -15.23 -11.82
N TYR A 10 6.17 -14.54 -11.79
CA TYR A 10 5.60 -14.03 -10.54
C TYR A 10 4.68 -15.02 -9.81
N GLU A 11 4.30 -16.13 -10.44
CA GLU A 11 3.28 -17.04 -9.90
C GLU A 11 3.84 -18.15 -8.99
N SER A 12 5.15 -18.39 -8.97
CA SER A 12 5.77 -19.39 -8.10
C SER A 12 6.69 -18.76 -7.04
N PHE A 13 6.14 -17.88 -6.21
CA PHE A 13 6.85 -17.48 -4.99
C PHE A 13 6.28 -18.26 -3.81
N GLU A 14 6.83 -19.46 -3.58
CA GLU A 14 6.82 -20.08 -2.26
C GLU A 14 7.27 -19.01 -1.27
N THR A 15 6.38 -18.62 -0.37
CA THR A 15 6.70 -17.72 0.73
C THR A 15 7.80 -18.38 1.54
N SER A 16 9.04 -17.90 1.41
CA SER A 16 10.09 -18.34 2.32
C SER A 16 9.57 -18.08 3.73
N LYS A 17 9.64 -19.06 4.64
CA LYS A 17 9.02 -19.03 5.98
C LYS A 17 9.46 -17.85 6.87
N ASN A 18 10.36 -16.99 6.37
CA ASN A 18 10.96 -15.87 7.08
C ASN A 18 10.63 -14.49 6.47
N GLU A 19 9.71 -14.39 5.50
CA GLU A 19 9.32 -13.08 4.97
C GLU A 19 8.49 -12.30 6.03
N PRO A 20 8.74 -11.00 6.23
CA PRO A 20 8.11 -10.24 7.30
C PRO A 20 6.59 -10.07 7.13
N TYR A 21 6.05 -10.40 5.95
CA TYR A 21 4.63 -10.35 5.61
C TYR A 21 3.95 -11.72 5.60
N THR A 22 4.65 -12.83 5.91
CA THR A 22 4.04 -14.18 5.88
C THR A 22 2.85 -14.29 6.83
N TRP A 23 2.85 -13.56 7.95
CA TRP A 23 1.71 -13.52 8.88
C TRP A 23 0.40 -13.15 8.19
N PHE A 24 0.43 -12.25 7.21
CA PHE A 24 -0.77 -11.77 6.53
C PHE A 24 -1.38 -12.88 5.69
N TYR A 25 -0.56 -13.66 4.97
CA TYR A 25 -1.01 -14.75 4.11
C TYR A 25 -1.48 -16.00 4.87
N ASN A 26 -1.22 -16.08 6.18
CA ASN A 26 -1.76 -17.12 7.04
C ASN A 26 -3.19 -16.82 7.53
N LEU A 27 -3.75 -15.65 7.21
CA LEU A 27 -5.10 -15.26 7.60
C LEU A 27 -6.17 -15.78 6.61
N PRO A 28 -7.43 -15.96 7.08
CA PRO A 28 -8.57 -16.23 6.20
C PRO A 28 -8.68 -15.21 5.07
N LYS A 29 -9.13 -15.67 3.89
CA LYS A 29 -9.22 -14.83 2.69
C LYS A 29 -10.08 -13.59 2.92
N GLU A 30 -11.19 -13.75 3.64
CA GLU A 30 -12.16 -12.71 3.95
C GLU A 30 -11.53 -11.59 4.78
N GLN A 31 -10.59 -11.93 5.67
CA GLN A 31 -9.86 -10.95 6.47
C GLN A 31 -8.83 -10.19 5.61
N ARG A 32 -8.14 -10.89 4.72
CA ARG A 32 -7.13 -10.28 3.83
C ARG A 32 -7.77 -9.34 2.80
N GLU A 33 -8.93 -9.72 2.29
CA GLU A 33 -9.69 -8.97 1.28
C GLU A 33 -10.62 -7.90 1.89
N ARG A 34 -10.53 -7.64 3.20
CA ARG A 34 -11.24 -6.52 3.83
C ARG A 34 -10.86 -5.21 3.14
N PRO A 35 -11.85 -4.38 2.72
CA PRO A 35 -11.59 -3.04 2.23
C PRO A 35 -10.88 -2.18 3.28
N VAL A 36 -9.91 -1.39 2.82
CA VAL A 36 -9.26 -0.35 3.63
C VAL A 36 -10.29 0.75 3.86
N ILE A 37 -10.49 1.12 5.13
CA ILE A 37 -11.42 2.17 5.52
C ILE A 37 -10.67 3.47 5.81
N SER A 38 -11.40 4.60 5.86
CA SER A 38 -10.81 5.92 6.13
C SER A 38 -9.98 5.96 7.41
N GLU A 39 -10.40 5.19 8.42
CA GLU A 39 -9.66 5.10 9.67
C GLU A 39 -8.29 4.43 9.48
N ASP A 40 -8.19 3.40 8.63
CA ASP A 40 -6.91 2.73 8.35
C ASP A 40 -5.94 3.66 7.62
N VAL A 41 -6.48 4.47 6.71
CA VAL A 41 -5.70 5.42 5.90
C VAL A 41 -4.95 6.44 6.75
N ALA A 42 -5.56 6.92 7.84
CA ALA A 42 -4.92 7.87 8.75
C ALA A 42 -3.61 7.30 9.33
N PHE A 43 -3.59 6.02 9.70
CA PHE A 43 -2.38 5.38 10.24
C PHE A 43 -1.42 4.93 9.15
N LEU A 44 -1.94 4.44 8.01
CA LEU A 44 -1.11 4.05 6.87
C LEU A 44 -0.27 5.23 6.38
N GLY A 45 -0.83 6.44 6.36
CA GLY A 45 -0.09 7.65 6.01
C GLY A 45 1.20 7.85 6.83
N TYR A 46 1.18 7.55 8.13
CA TYR A 46 2.37 7.62 9.00
C TYR A 46 3.40 6.53 8.65
N CYS A 47 2.94 5.31 8.36
CA CYS A 47 3.82 4.18 8.08
C CYS A 47 4.55 4.29 6.73
N LEU A 48 3.98 5.02 5.77
CA LEU A 48 4.60 5.17 4.46
C LEU A 48 5.85 6.07 4.47
N GLY A 49 6.04 6.88 5.51
CA GLY A 49 7.22 7.71 5.70
C GLY A 49 7.61 8.51 4.45
N ASN A 50 8.91 8.63 4.16
CA ASN A 50 9.42 9.34 2.97
C ASN A 50 9.15 8.61 1.64
N HIS A 51 8.62 7.39 1.70
CA HIS A 51 8.50 6.48 0.58
C HIS A 51 7.09 6.43 -0.02
N TRP A 52 6.16 7.20 0.53
CA TRP A 52 4.77 7.18 0.15
C TRP A 52 4.53 7.39 -1.35
N ARG A 53 5.33 8.23 -2.04
CA ARG A 53 5.19 8.49 -3.48
C ARG A 53 5.25 7.21 -4.30
N ASN A 54 6.22 6.34 -3.99
CA ASN A 54 6.41 5.08 -4.71
C ASN A 54 5.22 4.15 -4.47
N VAL A 55 4.71 4.10 -3.24
CA VAL A 55 3.52 3.32 -2.91
C VAL A 55 2.29 3.83 -3.64
N ILE A 56 2.05 5.14 -3.64
CA ILE A 56 0.93 5.77 -4.34
C ILE A 56 0.97 5.49 -5.85
N LEU A 57 2.15 5.57 -6.46
CA LEU A 57 2.34 5.19 -7.86
C LEU A 57 2.02 3.69 -8.08
N SER A 58 2.41 2.82 -7.16
CA SER A 58 2.19 1.37 -7.27
C SER A 58 0.73 0.94 -7.18
N ILE A 59 -0.11 1.74 -6.51
CA ILE A 59 -1.57 1.59 -6.47
C ILE A 59 -2.26 2.34 -7.61
N GLY A 60 -1.50 2.87 -8.57
CA GLY A 60 -1.99 3.40 -9.84
C GLY A 60 -2.48 4.83 -9.78
N LEU A 61 -2.14 5.61 -8.75
CA LEU A 61 -2.37 7.05 -8.77
C LEU A 61 -1.16 7.73 -9.43
N GLY A 62 -1.41 8.58 -10.42
CA GLY A 62 -0.37 9.14 -11.29
C GLY A 62 0.36 10.35 -10.71
N PHE A 63 1.48 10.74 -11.34
CA PHE A 63 2.26 11.93 -10.95
C PHE A 63 1.41 13.21 -10.88
N GLY A 64 0.49 13.43 -11.82
CA GLY A 64 -0.38 14.60 -11.77
C GLY A 64 -1.28 14.65 -10.53
N GLU A 65 -1.73 13.49 -10.03
CA GLU A 65 -2.53 13.43 -8.80
C GLU A 65 -1.69 13.71 -7.55
N ILE A 66 -0.44 13.22 -7.56
CA ILE A 66 0.55 13.48 -6.52
C ILE A 66 0.89 14.97 -6.47
N GLU A 67 1.19 15.59 -7.61
CA GLU A 67 1.53 17.01 -7.71
C GLU A 67 0.39 17.92 -7.23
N ILE A 68 -0.86 17.59 -7.58
CA ILE A 68 -2.04 18.30 -7.09
C ILE A 68 -2.14 18.21 -5.56
N ALA A 69 -2.04 17.00 -4.99
CA ALA A 69 -2.12 16.83 -3.55
C ALA A 69 -0.98 17.53 -2.80
N GLU A 70 0.23 17.56 -3.37
CA GLU A 70 1.36 18.32 -2.82
C GLU A 70 1.17 19.83 -2.90
N ALA A 71 0.57 20.33 -3.99
CA ALA A 71 0.27 21.75 -4.15
C ALA A 71 -0.79 22.21 -3.13
N ASP A 72 -1.86 21.42 -2.97
CA ASP A 72 -2.91 21.64 -1.96
C ASP A 72 -2.30 21.68 -0.56
N TYR A 73 -1.42 20.73 -0.25
CA TYR A 73 -0.69 20.69 1.03
C TYR A 73 0.18 21.91 1.30
N LYS A 74 0.98 22.35 0.31
CA LYS A 74 1.85 23.53 0.44
C LYS A 74 1.06 24.78 0.79
N SER A 75 -0.18 24.88 0.31
CA SER A 75 -1.09 25.98 0.66
C SER A 75 -1.67 25.90 2.07
N ALA A 76 -1.62 24.72 2.72
CA ALA A 76 -2.31 24.41 3.97
C ALA A 76 -1.40 24.31 5.20
N ASN A 77 -0.07 24.45 5.08
CA ASN A 77 0.91 24.30 6.19
C ASN A 77 0.72 23.01 7.02
N GLY A 78 0.38 21.90 6.36
CA GLY A 78 0.03 20.65 7.05
C GLY A 78 1.23 19.87 7.59
N ASP A 79 0.95 18.66 8.09
CA ASP A 79 1.93 17.62 8.46
C ASP A 79 2.28 16.71 7.26
N ALA A 80 3.50 16.18 7.19
CA ALA A 80 4.05 15.37 6.10
C ALA A 80 3.17 14.14 5.74
N VAL A 81 2.31 13.71 6.67
CA VAL A 81 1.38 12.59 6.53
C VAL A 81 0.09 12.96 5.77
N HIS A 82 -0.22 14.24 5.62
CA HIS A 82 -1.47 14.68 5.00
C HIS A 82 -1.57 14.27 3.53
N VAL A 83 -0.50 14.47 2.75
CA VAL A 83 -0.47 14.13 1.32
C VAL A 83 -0.71 12.63 1.09
N PRO A 84 0.04 11.70 1.72
CA PRO A 84 -0.23 10.28 1.53
C PRO A 84 -1.60 9.85 2.04
N THR A 85 -2.09 10.43 3.13
CA THR A 85 -3.43 10.17 3.64
C THR A 85 -4.50 10.57 2.61
N GLN A 86 -4.41 11.76 2.03
CA GLN A 86 -5.35 12.23 1.02
C GLN A 86 -5.33 11.35 -0.23
N LEU A 87 -4.15 10.91 -0.66
CA LEU A 87 -4.00 10.06 -1.85
C LEU A 87 -4.52 8.65 -1.59
N LEU A 88 -4.27 8.07 -0.41
CA LEU A 88 -4.87 6.79 -0.01
C LEU A 88 -6.40 6.90 0.10
N MET A 89 -6.93 8.03 0.61
CA MET A 89 -8.37 8.31 0.61
C MET A 89 -8.94 8.36 -0.81
N LYS A 90 -8.21 8.99 -1.75
CA LYS A 90 -8.59 9.03 -3.16
C LYS A 90 -8.57 7.64 -3.79
N TRP A 91 -7.59 6.81 -3.43
CA TRP A 91 -7.50 5.42 -3.86
C TRP A 91 -8.71 4.60 -3.39
N ILE A 92 -9.10 4.68 -2.11
CA ILE A 92 -10.29 3.94 -1.63
C ILE A 92 -11.58 4.42 -2.30
N GLN A 93 -11.69 5.72 -2.62
CA GLN A 93 -12.84 6.28 -3.34
C GLN A 93 -12.91 5.80 -4.79
N ARG A 94 -11.75 5.72 -5.47
CA ARG A 94 -11.65 5.29 -6.87
C ARG A 94 -11.91 3.79 -7.03
N ASP A 95 -11.31 2.97 -6.17
CA ASP A 95 -11.30 1.52 -6.33
C ASP A 95 -12.39 0.81 -5.50
N GLY A 96 -13.02 1.51 -4.56
CA GLY A 96 -14.13 1.01 -3.75
C GLY A 96 -13.79 -0.30 -3.03
N SER A 97 -14.60 -1.34 -3.24
CA SER A 97 -14.39 -2.66 -2.62
C SER A 97 -13.11 -3.36 -3.05
N LYS A 98 -12.43 -2.89 -4.11
CA LYS A 98 -11.14 -3.44 -4.56
C LYS A 98 -9.94 -2.82 -3.85
N ALA A 99 -10.15 -1.72 -3.12
CA ALA A 99 -9.13 -1.08 -2.30
C ALA A 99 -8.92 -1.86 -0.99
N THR A 100 -8.36 -3.07 -1.07
CA THR A 100 -8.22 -3.99 0.07
C THR A 100 -6.81 -4.00 0.63
N PHE A 101 -6.66 -4.53 1.85
CA PHE A 101 -5.32 -4.79 2.40
C PHE A 101 -4.54 -5.77 1.53
N ALA A 102 -5.17 -6.81 0.96
CA ALA A 102 -4.49 -7.71 0.03
C ALA A 102 -3.87 -6.95 -1.15
N THR A 103 -4.63 -6.03 -1.76
CA THR A 103 -4.12 -5.17 -2.86
C THR A 103 -2.90 -4.37 -2.44
N LEU A 104 -2.91 -3.79 -1.23
CA LEU A 104 -1.82 -2.96 -0.68
C LEU A 104 -0.58 -3.80 -0.31
N ILE A 105 -0.78 -4.91 0.40
CA ILE A 105 0.27 -5.81 0.87
C ILE A 105 0.99 -6.45 -0.32
N ASP A 106 0.26 -6.80 -1.39
CA ASP A 106 0.89 -7.31 -2.61
C ASP A 106 1.85 -6.30 -3.24
N LYS A 107 1.57 -4.99 -3.14
CA LYS A 107 2.52 -3.94 -3.58
C LYS A 107 3.69 -3.81 -2.62
N PHE A 108 3.45 -3.80 -1.31
CA PHE A 108 4.49 -3.73 -0.28
C PHE A 108 5.47 -4.90 -0.36
N LYS A 109 4.98 -6.10 -0.65
CA LYS A 109 5.79 -7.29 -0.90
C LYS A 109 6.80 -7.07 -2.03
N ILE A 110 6.41 -6.38 -3.11
CA ILE A 110 7.33 -6.07 -4.21
C ILE A 110 8.41 -5.10 -3.74
N PHE A 111 8.05 -4.07 -2.97
CA PHE A 111 9.02 -3.13 -2.42
C PHE A 111 10.00 -3.81 -1.47
N GLU A 112 9.53 -4.68 -0.57
CA GLU A 112 10.37 -5.42 0.36
C GLU A 112 11.39 -6.30 -0.37
N LYS A 113 10.99 -6.94 -1.48
CA LYS A 113 11.88 -7.75 -2.30
C LYS A 113 12.95 -6.93 -3.02
N VAL A 114 12.62 -5.71 -3.43
CA VAL A 114 13.55 -4.81 -4.14
C VAL A 114 14.45 -4.06 -3.16
N ASN A 115 13.92 -3.69 -2.00
CA ASN A 115 14.60 -2.92 -0.97
C ASN A 115 14.12 -3.40 0.42
N PRO A 116 14.79 -4.40 1.02
CA PRO A 116 14.41 -4.93 2.32
C PRO A 116 14.39 -3.86 3.41
N GLY A 117 13.36 -3.90 4.27
CA GLY A 117 13.16 -2.90 5.32
C GLY A 117 12.54 -1.56 4.84
N PHE A 118 12.13 -1.48 3.57
CA PHE A 118 11.41 -0.31 3.04
C PHE A 118 10.05 -0.12 3.70
N ILE A 119 9.40 -1.19 4.14
CA ILE A 119 8.13 -1.18 4.85
C ILE A 119 8.37 -1.62 6.30
N ASN A 120 7.86 -0.85 7.26
CA ASN A 120 7.79 -1.31 8.64
C ASN A 120 6.60 -2.28 8.80
N TRP A 121 6.88 -3.58 8.70
CA TRP A 121 5.87 -4.62 8.74
C TRP A 121 5.17 -4.79 10.10
N ASP A 122 5.81 -4.41 11.20
CA ASP A 122 5.19 -4.45 12.52
C ASP A 122 4.11 -3.37 12.67
N ASP A 123 4.36 -2.18 12.12
CA ASP A 123 3.34 -1.12 12.09
C ASP A 123 2.17 -1.51 11.18
N ILE A 124 2.46 -2.06 10.00
CA ILE A 124 1.42 -2.55 9.07
C ILE A 124 0.56 -3.63 9.73
N LYS A 125 1.19 -4.57 10.45
CA LYS A 125 0.47 -5.61 11.19
C LYS A 125 -0.43 -5.00 12.25
N THR A 126 0.09 -4.05 13.02
CA THR A 126 -0.66 -3.35 14.07
C THR A 126 -1.88 -2.64 13.50
N ILE A 127 -1.72 -1.91 12.39
CA ILE A 127 -2.83 -1.21 11.71
C ILE A 127 -3.90 -2.20 11.26
N PHE A 128 -3.48 -3.31 10.65
CA PHE A 128 -4.39 -4.29 10.12
C PHE A 128 -5.20 -5.00 11.21
N THR A 129 -4.56 -5.43 12.30
CA THR A 129 -5.20 -6.24 13.35
C THR A 129 -6.05 -5.43 14.32
N ARG A 130 -5.92 -4.10 14.38
CA ARG A 130 -6.69 -3.27 15.33
C ARG A 130 -8.21 -3.30 15.11
N ASN A 131 -8.62 -3.60 13.88
CA ASN A 131 -10.00 -3.58 13.41
C ASN A 131 -10.54 -4.99 13.09
N GLN A 132 -9.87 -6.02 13.61
CA GLN A 132 -10.34 -7.41 13.58
C GLN A 132 -11.04 -7.75 14.90
#